data_AF-A0AA47B5X4-F1
#
_entry.id   AF-A0AA47B5X4-F1
#
_cell.length_a   1.000
_cell.length_b   1.000
_cell.length_c   1.000
_cell.angle_alpha   90.00
_cell.angle_beta   90.00
_cell.angle_gamma   90.00
#
_symmetry.space_group_name_H-M   'P 1'
#
loop_
_entity.id
_entity.type
_entity.pdbx_description
1 polymer ?
#
loop_
_entity_poly.entity_id
_entity_poly.type
_entity_poly.pdbx_seq_one_letter_code
_entity_poly.pdbx_strand_id
1 'polypeptide(L)'
;MINFKNLLDIIGILIVVLAFLFVGIYPYIQIHNRNLADKLKVWYIIAKEIVKDESSKNKTGAEKKASATKKLVKHAANLKVPVNKDFANDLIQHVYNETKK
;
A
#
# COMPACT_ATOMS: atom_id res chain seq x y z
N MET A 1 -12.31 0.85 -32.17
CA MET A 1 -10.86 1.01 -32.44
C MET A 1 -10.19 1.35 -31.12
N ILE A 2 -9.60 0.35 -30.43
CA ILE A 2 -8.97 0.59 -29.12
C ILE A 2 -7.68 1.36 -29.40
N ASN A 3 -7.65 2.62 -28.97
CA ASN A 3 -6.51 3.51 -29.13
C ASN A 3 -5.33 2.92 -28.35
N PHE A 4 -4.17 2.72 -28.99
CA PHE A 4 -2.97 2.13 -28.37
C PHE A 4 -2.57 2.84 -27.07
N LYS A 5 -2.85 4.14 -26.95
CA LYS A 5 -2.69 4.94 -25.71
C LYS A 5 -3.58 4.43 -24.57
N ASN A 6 -4.85 4.12 -24.83
CA ASN A 6 -5.77 3.63 -23.80
C ASN A 6 -5.39 2.23 -23.34
N LEU A 7 -4.85 1.40 -24.24
CA LEU A 7 -4.34 0.08 -23.89
C LEU A 7 -3.13 0.17 -22.95
N LEU A 8 -2.19 1.09 -23.24
CA LEU A 8 -1.02 1.34 -22.39
C LEU A 8 -1.40 1.92 -21.01
N ASP A 9 -2.40 2.80 -20.93
CA ASP A 9 -2.90 3.32 -19.65
C ASP A 9 -3.59 2.23 -18.83
N ILE A 10 -4.39 1.37 -19.46
CA ILE A 10 -5.02 0.23 -18.78
C ILE A 10 -3.96 -0.76 -18.30
N ILE A 11 -2.94 -1.07 -19.11
CA ILE A 11 -1.82 -1.94 -18.73
C ILE A 11 -1.00 -1.30 -17.61
N GLY A 12 -0.76 0.01 -17.65
CA GLY A 12 -0.09 0.74 -16.59
C GLY A 12 -0.83 0.62 -15.26
N ILE A 13 -2.15 0.83 -15.25
CA ILE A 13 -3.00 0.65 -14.07
C ILE A 13 -3.01 -0.82 -13.61
N LEU A 14 -3.02 -1.78 -14.54
CA LEU A 14 -2.99 -3.21 -14.20
C LEU A 14 -1.67 -3.62 -13.54
N ILE A 15 -0.53 -3.11 -14.04
CA ILE A 15 0.80 -3.33 -13.48
C ILE A 15 0.91 -2.67 -12.11
N VAL A 16 0.32 -1.48 -11.93
CA VAL A 16 0.20 -0.83 -10.62
C VAL A 16 -0.54 -1.74 -9.64
N VAL A 17 -1.70 -2.28 -10.05
CA VAL A 17 -2.51 -3.19 -9.23
C VAL A 17 -1.79 -4.51 -8.94
N LEU A 18 -1.02 -5.05 -9.89
CA LEU A 18 -0.19 -6.25 -9.71
C LEU A 18 1.03 -5.99 -8.82
N ALA A 19 1.66 -4.82 -8.93
CA ALA A 19 2.70 -4.36 -8.00
C ALA A 19 2.15 -4.21 -6.58
N PHE A 20 0.89 -3.77 -6.45
CA PHE A 20 0.17 -3.75 -5.18
C PHE A 20 -0.21 -5.16 -4.67
N LEU A 21 -0.24 -6.20 -5.51
CA LEU A 21 -0.52 -7.57 -5.06
C LEU A 21 0.69 -8.26 -4.40
N PHE A 22 1.90 -7.71 -4.55
CA PHE A 22 3.12 -8.32 -4.02
C PHE A 22 3.98 -7.27 -3.31
N VAL A 23 3.78 -7.13 -2.00
CA VAL A 23 4.53 -6.20 -1.13
C VAL A 23 6.05 -6.44 -1.16
N GLY A 24 6.50 -7.64 -1.57
CA GLY A 24 7.92 -7.97 -1.75
C GLY A 24 8.60 -7.31 -2.97
N ILE A 25 7.86 -6.69 -3.88
CA ILE A 25 8.43 -6.12 -5.12
C ILE A 25 8.85 -4.65 -4.93
N TYR A 26 8.65 -4.01 -3.77
CA TYR A 26 9.06 -2.61 -3.56
C TYR A 26 10.50 -2.28 -4.06
N PRO A 27 11.55 -3.05 -3.70
CA PRO A 27 12.89 -2.80 -4.23
C PRO A 27 13.00 -3.01 -5.76
N TYR A 28 12.26 -3.96 -6.33
CA TYR A 28 12.27 -4.23 -7.77
C TYR A 28 11.48 -3.18 -8.57
N ILE A 29 10.36 -2.67 -8.04
CA ILE A 29 9.59 -1.57 -8.62
C ILE A 29 10.39 -0.26 -8.55
N GLN A 30 11.14 -0.04 -7.47
CA GLN A 30 12.04 1.12 -7.36
C GLN A 30 13.10 1.17 -8.46
N ILE A 31 13.56 0.00 -8.93
CA ILE A 31 14.58 -0.11 -9.99
C ILE A 31 13.95 0.02 -11.39
N HIS A 32 12.74 -0.50 -11.61
CA HIS A 32 12.16 -0.56 -12.96
C HIS A 32 11.09 0.50 -13.26
N ASN A 33 10.42 1.07 -12.25
CA ASN A 33 9.37 2.07 -12.43
C ASN A 33 9.35 3.09 -11.29
N ARG A 34 10.14 4.17 -11.43
CA ARG A 34 10.20 5.25 -10.41
C ARG A 34 8.84 5.85 -10.06
N ASN A 35 7.97 6.04 -11.05
CA ASN A 35 6.64 6.61 -10.83
C ASN A 35 5.74 5.70 -9.97
N LEU A 36 5.91 4.39 -10.07
CA LEU A 36 5.24 3.41 -9.21
C LEU A 36 5.83 3.41 -7.80
N ALA A 37 7.14 3.50 -7.70
CA ALA A 37 7.84 3.56 -6.43
C ALA A 37 7.46 4.80 -5.62
N ASP A 38 7.29 5.96 -6.26
CA ASP A 38 6.83 7.18 -5.58
C ASP A 38 5.40 7.03 -5.06
N LYS A 39 4.50 6.42 -5.83
CA LYS A 39 3.13 6.12 -5.36
C LYS A 39 3.13 5.15 -4.18
N LEU A 40 3.96 4.10 -4.23
CA LEU A 40 4.12 3.16 -3.12
C LEU A 40 4.75 3.79 -1.88
N LYS A 41 5.72 4.70 -2.07
CA LYS A 41 6.37 5.44 -0.98
C LYS A 41 5.36 6.27 -0.20
N VAL A 42 4.41 6.92 -0.88
CA VAL A 42 3.32 7.65 -0.22
C VAL A 42 2.48 6.71 0.64
N TRP A 43 2.09 5.54 0.11
CA TRP A 43 1.33 4.54 0.88
C TRP A 43 2.10 4.00 2.07
N TYR A 44 3.40 3.78 1.91
CA TYR A 44 4.28 3.33 2.99
C TYR A 44 4.43 4.39 4.09
N ILE A 45 4.54 5.67 3.74
CA ILE A 45 4.57 6.78 4.71
C ILE A 45 3.24 6.85 5.47
N ILE A 46 2.10 6.77 4.77
CA ILE A 46 0.78 6.75 5.39
C ILE A 46 0.63 5.54 6.32
N ALA A 47 1.06 4.35 5.89
CA ALA A 47 1.05 3.14 6.70
C ALA A 47 1.90 3.29 7.97
N LYS A 48 3.08 3.92 7.88
CA LYS A 48 3.94 4.25 9.04
C LYS A 48 3.25 5.15 10.05
N GLU A 49 2.65 6.24 9.60
CA GLU A 49 1.91 7.14 10.48
C GLU A 49 0.70 6.45 11.13
N ILE A 50 -0.04 5.63 10.38
CA ILE A 50 -1.16 4.86 10.94
C ILE A 50 -0.68 3.85 11.99
N VAL A 51 0.40 3.10 11.73
CA VAL A 51 0.96 2.14 12.69
C VAL A 51 1.45 2.85 13.94
N LYS A 52 2.08 4.03 13.80
CA LYS A 52 2.51 4.87 14.92
C LYS A 52 1.33 5.41 15.73
N ASP A 53 0.24 5.82 15.09
CA ASP A 53 -0.99 6.22 15.78
C ASP A 53 -1.67 5.04 16.49
N GLU A 54 -1.67 3.84 15.91
CA GLU A 54 -2.21 2.66 16.58
C GLU A 54 -1.29 2.12 17.68
N SER A 55 0.03 2.33 17.59
CA SER A 55 0.99 1.85 18.60
C SER A 55 0.80 2.54 19.95
N SER A 56 0.40 3.81 19.96
CA SER A 56 0.09 4.60 21.17
C SER A 56 -1.21 4.18 21.87
N LYS A 57 -2.05 3.35 21.24
CA LYS A 57 -3.34 2.92 21.79
C LYS A 57 -3.20 1.73 22.73
N ASN A 58 -4.04 1.67 23.75
CA ASN A 58 -4.10 0.52 24.65
C ASN A 58 -4.92 -0.62 24.01
N LYS A 59 -4.32 -1.32 23.05
CA LYS A 59 -4.90 -2.44 22.30
C LYS A 59 -3.88 -3.56 22.13
N THR A 60 -4.32 -4.78 21.86
CA THR A 60 -3.41 -5.87 21.53
C THR A 60 -2.73 -5.64 20.18
N GLY A 61 -1.58 -6.28 19.94
CA GLY A 61 -0.85 -6.13 18.68
C GLY A 61 -1.66 -6.57 17.45
N ALA A 62 -2.54 -7.56 17.60
CA ALA A 62 -3.42 -8.02 16.54
C ALA A 62 -4.52 -6.97 16.21
N GLU A 63 -5.12 -6.37 17.24
CA GLU A 63 -6.12 -5.33 17.07
C GLU A 63 -5.54 -4.05 16.47
N LYS A 64 -4.31 -3.68 16.87
CA LYS A 64 -3.57 -2.55 16.28
C LYS A 64 -3.37 -2.74 14.79
N LYS A 65 -2.92 -3.93 14.37
CA LYS A 65 -2.74 -4.29 12.95
C LYS A 65 -4.07 -4.24 12.19
N ALA A 66 -5.12 -4.90 12.69
CA ALA A 66 -6.42 -4.92 12.02
C ALA A 66 -7.04 -3.52 11.88
N SER A 67 -6.93 -2.70 12.92
CA SER A 67 -7.38 -1.30 12.93
C SER A 67 -6.59 -0.45 11.93
N ALA A 68 -5.26 -0.61 11.92
CA ALA A 68 -4.37 0.08 10.97
C ALA A 68 -4.67 -0.31 9.51
N THR A 69 -4.86 -1.59 9.22
CA THR A 69 -5.27 -2.09 7.90
C THR A 69 -6.58 -1.46 7.45
N LYS A 70 -7.60 -1.43 8.32
CA LYS A 70 -8.89 -0.82 8.00
C LYS A 70 -8.78 0.68 7.72
N LYS A 71 -7.96 1.39 8.48
CA LYS A 71 -7.69 2.82 8.27
C LYS A 71 -7.00 3.08 6.93
N LEU A 72 -6.01 2.27 6.56
CA LEU A 72 -5.30 2.40 5.30
C LEU A 72 -6.24 2.17 4.10
N VAL A 73 -7.07 1.12 4.14
CA VAL A 73 -8.10 0.87 3.11
C VAL A 73 -9.08 2.02 3.02
N LYS A 74 -9.55 2.56 4.15
CA LYS A 74 -10.46 3.71 4.17
C LYS A 74 -9.80 4.97 3.58
N HIS A 75 -8.53 5.21 3.88
CA HIS A 75 -7.77 6.33 3.34
C HIS A 75 -7.61 6.20 1.81
N ALA A 76 -7.37 5.00 1.32
CA ALA A 76 -7.33 4.70 -0.11
C ALA A 76 -8.66 4.90 -0.83
N ALA A 77 -9.75 4.43 -0.22
CA ALA A 77 -11.10 4.66 -0.74
C ALA A 77 -11.41 6.17 -0.85
N ASN A 78 -11.03 6.97 0.15
CA ASN A 78 -11.21 8.42 0.11
C ASN A 78 -10.43 9.10 -1.02
N LEU A 79 -9.23 8.58 -1.34
CA LEU A 79 -8.40 9.07 -2.43
C LEU A 79 -8.78 8.48 -3.80
N LYS A 80 -9.86 7.69 -3.88
CA LYS A 80 -10.29 6.95 -5.07
C LYS A 80 -9.20 6.05 -5.65
N VAL A 81 -8.31 5.55 -4.78
CA VAL A 81 -7.25 4.61 -5.16
C VAL A 81 -7.71 3.20 -4.78
N PRO A 82 -7.74 2.25 -5.74
CA PRO A 82 -8.10 0.88 -5.44
C PRO A 82 -6.97 0.23 -4.65
N VAL A 83 -7.15 0.12 -3.34
CA VAL A 83 -6.27 -0.63 -2.45
C VAL A 83 -7.03 -1.82 -1.89
N ASN A 84 -6.54 -3.03 -2.18
CA ASN A 84 -7.08 -4.25 -1.58
C ASN A 84 -6.71 -4.33 -0.09
N LYS A 85 -7.61 -4.92 0.71
CA LYS A 85 -7.42 -5.23 2.11
C LYS A 85 -6.19 -6.12 2.35
N ASP A 86 -5.89 -7.06 1.46
CA ASP A 86 -4.71 -7.92 1.59
C ASP A 86 -3.41 -7.13 1.46
N PHE A 87 -3.32 -6.25 0.45
CA PHE A 87 -2.19 -5.31 0.33
C PHE A 87 -2.05 -4.42 1.56
N ALA A 88 -3.15 -3.83 2.01
CA ALA A 88 -3.13 -2.99 3.19
C ALA A 88 -2.66 -3.78 4.41
N ASN A 89 -3.08 -5.04 4.55
CA ASN A 89 -2.65 -5.91 5.64
C ASN A 89 -1.15 -6.21 5.57
N ASP A 90 -0.64 -6.57 4.40
CA ASP A 90 0.76 -6.90 4.20
C ASP A 90 1.66 -5.68 4.38
N LEU A 91 1.25 -4.51 3.89
CA LEU A 91 1.98 -3.26 4.08
C LEU A 91 2.04 -2.87 5.57
N ILE A 92 0.91 -2.94 6.25
CA ILE A 92 0.84 -2.68 7.70
C ILE A 92 1.68 -3.69 8.47
N GLN A 93 1.63 -4.97 8.11
CA GLN A 93 2.44 -6.02 8.73
C GLN A 93 3.93 -5.78 8.53
N HIS A 94 4.35 -5.41 7.32
CA HIS A 94 5.73 -5.07 7.00
C HIS A 94 6.22 -3.89 7.85
N VAL A 95 5.49 -2.77 7.82
CA VAL A 95 5.79 -1.58 8.63
C VAL A 95 5.83 -1.89 10.11
N TYR A 96 4.86 -2.66 10.62
CA TYR A 96 4.77 -3.03 12.03
C TYR A 96 5.99 -3.85 12.49
N ASN A 97 6.47 -4.75 11.63
CA ASN A 97 7.66 -5.55 11.90
C ASN A 97 8.93 -4.69 11.88
N GLU A 98 9.02 -3.70 10.99
CA GLU A 98 10.14 -2.75 10.97
C GLU A 98 10.16 -1.84 12.20
N THR A 99 9.02 -1.37 12.68
CA THR A 99 8.93 -0.57 13.91
C THR A 99 9.23 -1.35 15.21
N LYS A 100 9.27 -2.68 15.13
CA LYS A 100 9.60 -3.57 16.25
C LYS A 100 11.06 -4.03 16.26
N LYS A 101 11.82 -3.77 15.19
CA LYS A 101 13.27 -3.91 15.18
C LYS A 101 13.92 -2.73 15.90
#